data_AF-A0A7S4ALZ0-F1
#
_entry.id   AF-A0A7S4ALZ0-F1
#
_cell.length_a   1.000
_cell.length_b   1.000
_cell.length_c   1.000
_cell.angle_alpha   90.00
_cell.angle_beta   90.00
_cell.angle_gamma   90.00
#
_symmetry.space_group_name_H-M   'P 1'
#
loop_
_entity.id
_entity.type
_entity.pdbx_description
1 polymer ?
#
loop_
_entity_poly.entity_id
_entity_poly.type
_entity_poly.pdbx_seq_one_letter_code
_entity_poly.pdbx_strand_id
1 'polypeptide(L)'
;MQAFVTGGFRGQELCWLNTMRMALKAISLADIVTADGQAITQQAYLLKHSNSLRDDFDWPRAPPGACNDDFVLLWRQALKKCFLAPHGVQHSRVLLPQSRLPSSTDCSVLNKWTWFFAEEERRIYCFCKYMKRWNIYVHDNRGKYCLSAFSADTLPLAANQLVTLAHRGTQRV
;
A
#
# COMPACT_ATOMS: atom_id res chain seq x y z
N MET A 1 11.33 0.34 13.49
CA MET A 1 12.35 -0.45 12.76
C MET A 1 12.99 -1.51 13.66
N GLN A 2 12.24 -2.58 13.97
CA GLN A 2 12.77 -3.75 14.69
C GLN A 2 13.91 -4.43 13.91
N ALA A 3 13.88 -4.35 12.58
CA ALA A 3 14.86 -4.97 11.70
C ALA A 3 16.30 -4.51 11.96
N PHE A 4 16.54 -3.28 12.43
CA PHE A 4 17.89 -2.84 12.82
C PHE A 4 18.38 -3.57 14.07
N VAL A 5 17.50 -3.77 15.05
CA VAL A 5 17.81 -4.57 16.23
C VAL A 5 18.04 -6.03 15.82
N THR A 6 17.21 -6.61 14.98
CA THR A 6 17.42 -7.97 14.46
C THR A 6 18.70 -8.08 13.62
N GLY A 7 19.05 -7.03 12.88
CA GLY A 7 20.29 -6.92 12.10
C GLY A 7 21.55 -6.68 12.93
N GLY A 8 21.43 -6.60 14.27
CA GLY A 8 22.57 -6.53 15.19
C GLY A 8 23.05 -5.13 15.57
N PHE A 9 22.40 -4.05 15.12
CA PHE A 9 22.75 -2.69 15.53
C PHE A 9 22.40 -2.45 17.00
N ARG A 10 23.31 -1.88 17.79
CA ARG A 10 23.14 -1.70 19.25
C ARG A 10 23.71 -0.36 19.72
N GLY A 11 23.36 0.01 20.96
CA GLY A 11 23.94 1.17 21.65
C GLY A 11 23.88 2.46 20.82
N GLN A 12 25.04 3.07 20.61
CA GLN A 12 25.18 4.36 19.91
C GLN A 12 24.72 4.31 18.45
N GLU A 13 24.99 3.22 17.72
CA GLU A 13 24.55 3.07 16.33
C GLU A 13 23.03 3.12 16.22
N LEU A 14 22.33 2.45 17.15
CA LEU A 14 20.87 2.43 17.17
C LEU A 14 20.30 3.81 17.55
N CYS A 15 20.97 4.53 18.45
CA CYS A 15 20.62 5.92 18.77
C CYS A 15 20.73 6.82 17.53
N TRP A 16 21.81 6.68 16.77
CA TRP A 16 22.01 7.43 15.52
C TRP A 16 20.98 7.04 14.47
N LEU A 17 20.70 5.75 14.26
CA LEU A 17 19.67 5.30 13.31
C LEU A 17 18.27 5.83 13.68
N ASN A 18 17.94 5.90 14.97
CA ASN A 18 16.70 6.52 15.41
C ASN A 18 16.66 8.03 15.15
N THR A 19 17.80 8.71 15.32
CA THR A 19 17.97 10.14 15.00
C THR A 19 17.73 10.41 13.51
N MET A 20 18.35 9.63 12.64
CA MET A 20 18.18 9.68 11.18
C MET A 20 16.72 9.43 10.77
N ARG A 21 16.07 8.46 11.41
CA ARG A 21 14.67 8.12 11.18
C ARG A 21 13.75 9.30 11.53
N MET A 22 14.02 10.01 12.63
CA MET A 22 13.28 11.21 13.01
C MET A 22 13.54 12.36 12.02
N ALA A 23 14.77 12.55 11.56
CA ALA A 23 15.10 13.56 10.54
C ALA A 23 14.32 13.33 9.23
N LEU A 24 14.14 12.07 8.83
CA LEU A 24 13.31 11.69 7.70
C LEU A 24 11.81 11.67 7.98
N LYS A 25 11.37 11.80 9.24
CA LYS A 25 9.96 11.57 9.64
C LYS A 25 9.43 10.19 9.19
N ALA A 26 10.29 9.17 9.23
CA ALA A 26 9.93 7.80 8.84
C ALA A 26 9.57 6.96 10.07
N ILE A 27 8.51 6.17 10.06
CA ILE A 27 8.19 5.23 11.17
C ILE A 27 8.39 3.79 10.71
N SER A 28 7.98 3.54 9.48
CA SER A 28 7.95 2.27 8.80
C SER A 28 8.79 2.30 7.52
N LEU A 29 8.99 1.13 6.92
CA LEU A 29 9.65 1.03 5.63
C LEU A 29 8.83 1.72 4.52
N ALA A 30 7.50 1.75 4.65
CA ALA A 30 6.58 2.40 3.70
C ALA A 30 6.85 3.90 3.51
N ASP A 31 7.36 4.56 4.55
CA ASP A 31 7.60 6.00 4.49
C ASP A 31 8.83 6.35 3.61
N ILE A 32 9.67 5.38 3.24
CA ILE A 32 10.93 5.60 2.54
C ILE A 32 11.10 4.80 1.24
N VAL A 33 10.09 4.03 0.81
CA VAL A 33 10.15 3.21 -0.41
C VAL A 33 9.43 3.83 -1.59
N THR A 34 9.74 3.39 -2.79
CA THR A 34 9.02 3.75 -4.02
C THR A 34 7.54 3.34 -3.92
N ALA A 35 6.68 4.00 -4.69
CA ALA A 35 5.23 3.77 -4.63
C ALA A 35 4.82 2.32 -4.96
N ASP A 36 5.63 1.62 -5.76
CA ASP A 36 5.48 0.19 -6.09
C ASP A 36 6.01 -0.76 -4.98
N GLY A 37 6.60 -0.21 -3.92
CA GLY A 37 7.12 -0.97 -2.79
C GLY A 37 8.34 -1.83 -3.08
N GLN A 38 9.03 -1.63 -4.22
CA GLN A 38 10.13 -2.49 -4.66
C GLN A 38 11.52 -2.01 -4.22
N ALA A 39 11.71 -0.71 -4.03
CA ALA A 39 13.00 -0.11 -3.72
C ALA A 39 12.88 1.02 -2.70
N ILE A 40 13.95 1.33 -1.96
CA ILE A 40 14.02 2.55 -1.14
C ILE A 40 14.18 3.76 -2.06
N THR A 41 13.51 4.89 -1.86
CA THR A 41 13.66 6.08 -2.72
C THR A 41 15.07 6.68 -2.65
N GLN A 42 15.51 7.35 -3.72
CA GLN A 42 16.87 7.95 -3.76
C GLN A 42 17.04 9.02 -2.66
N GLN A 43 16.01 9.83 -2.43
CA GLN A 43 16.05 10.90 -1.43
C GLN A 43 16.14 10.33 -0.02
N ALA A 44 15.37 9.29 0.31
CA ALA A 44 15.45 8.66 1.62
C ALA A 44 16.77 7.89 1.79
N TYR A 45 17.30 7.27 0.73
CA TYR A 45 18.60 6.59 0.76
C TYR A 45 19.77 7.53 1.04
N LEU A 46 19.69 8.78 0.57
CA LEU A 46 20.66 9.85 0.83
C LEU A 46 20.34 10.65 2.11
N LEU A 47 19.35 10.21 2.89
CA LEU A 47 18.93 10.85 4.13
C LEU A 47 18.50 12.33 3.94
N LYS A 48 17.89 12.65 2.78
CA LYS A 48 17.43 14.00 2.44
C LYS A 48 15.95 14.23 2.75
N HIS A 49 15.08 13.34 2.31
CA HIS A 49 13.64 13.44 2.53
C HIS A 49 12.96 12.07 2.41
N SER A 50 11.84 11.90 3.11
CA SER A 50 10.94 10.74 2.98
C SER A 50 9.78 11.03 2.02
N ASN A 51 8.82 10.11 1.94
CA ASN A 51 7.62 10.24 1.11
C ASN A 51 6.57 11.21 1.66
N SER A 52 6.85 11.97 2.73
CA SER A 52 5.91 12.92 3.35
C SER A 52 4.61 12.33 3.91
N LEU A 53 4.48 11.00 3.97
CA LEU A 53 3.27 10.31 4.45
C LEU A 53 2.94 10.58 5.93
N ARG A 54 3.86 11.20 6.67
CA ARG A 54 3.78 11.42 8.12
C ARG A 54 4.05 12.88 8.50
N ASP A 55 3.98 13.81 7.55
CA ASP A 55 4.30 15.21 7.82
C ASP A 55 3.35 15.85 8.84
N ASP A 56 2.11 15.37 8.91
CA ASP A 56 1.06 15.87 9.81
C ASP A 56 1.23 15.42 11.26
N PHE A 57 2.22 14.60 11.58
CA PHE A 57 2.47 14.16 12.94
C PHE A 57 3.32 15.18 13.70
N ASP A 58 3.11 15.24 15.03
CA ASP A 58 3.96 16.01 15.93
C ASP A 58 5.32 15.33 16.08
N TRP A 59 6.25 15.66 15.18
CA TRP A 59 7.62 15.18 15.27
C TRP A 59 8.40 15.98 16.32
N PRO A 60 9.22 15.31 17.16
CA PRO A 60 10.17 16.01 18.00
C PRO A 60 11.09 16.89 17.15
N ARG A 61 11.58 17.98 17.75
CA ARG A 61 12.48 18.93 17.08
C ARG A 61 13.56 18.17 16.30
N ALA A 62 13.74 18.54 15.03
CA ALA A 62 14.74 17.92 14.17
C ALA A 62 16.10 17.91 14.89
N PRO A 63 16.85 16.79 14.83
CA PRO A 63 18.14 16.68 15.49
C PRO A 63 19.05 17.86 15.09
N PRO A 64 19.77 18.47 16.05
CA PRO A 64 20.63 19.60 15.73
C PRO A 64 21.82 19.12 14.87
N GLY A 65 21.91 19.68 13.67
CA GLY A 65 23.10 19.56 12.82
C GLY A 65 22.97 18.55 11.69
N ALA A 66 23.49 18.95 10.53
CA ALA A 66 23.48 18.21 9.29
C ALA A 66 23.80 16.73 9.48
N CYS A 67 23.11 15.88 8.73
CA CYS A 67 23.49 14.50 8.56
C CYS A 67 24.94 14.47 8.03
N ASN A 68 25.91 14.38 8.94
CA ASN A 68 27.32 14.25 8.59
C ASN A 68 27.49 13.02 7.69
N ASP A 69 28.53 12.98 6.88
CA ASP A 69 28.78 11.86 5.95
C ASP A 69 28.80 10.52 6.69
N ASP A 70 29.25 10.50 7.95
CA ASP A 70 29.20 9.33 8.84
C ASP A 70 27.77 8.84 9.13
N PHE A 71 26.82 9.76 9.33
CA PHE A 71 25.41 9.41 9.55
C PHE A 71 24.81 8.80 8.29
N VAL A 72 25.08 9.41 7.13
CA VAL A 72 24.61 8.90 5.84
C VAL A 72 25.24 7.54 5.53
N LEU A 73 26.52 7.35 5.86
CA LEU A 73 27.22 6.09 5.68
C LEU A 73 26.62 4.98 6.55
N LEU A 74 26.41 5.24 7.85
CA LEU A 74 25.79 4.29 8.76
C LEU A 74 24.34 3.98 8.34
N TRP A 75 23.57 4.97 7.92
CA TRP A 75 22.22 4.79 7.38
C TRP A 75 22.23 3.80 6.21
N ARG A 76 23.08 4.04 5.21
CA ARG A 76 23.19 3.20 4.02
C ARG A 76 23.64 1.79 4.37
N GLN A 77 24.56 1.63 5.31
CA GLN A 77 25.00 0.31 5.79
C GLN A 77 23.85 -0.45 6.47
N ALA A 78 23.08 0.22 7.33
CA ALA A 78 21.95 -0.41 8.00
C ALA A 78 20.84 -0.81 7.02
N LEU A 79 20.51 0.05 6.06
CA LEU A 79 19.56 -0.30 5.00
C LEU A 79 20.06 -1.49 4.17
N LYS A 80 21.33 -1.47 3.76
CA LYS A 80 21.95 -2.57 3.01
C LYS A 80 21.87 -3.90 3.75
N LYS A 81 22.17 -3.88 5.05
CA LYS A 81 22.18 -5.08 5.88
C LYS A 81 20.78 -5.64 6.13
N CYS A 82 19.81 -4.77 6.38
CA CYS A 82 18.50 -5.18 6.89
C CYS A 82 17.44 -5.37 5.80
N PHE A 83 17.52 -4.63 4.69
CA PHE A 83 16.40 -4.53 3.75
C PHE A 83 16.79 -4.70 2.29
N LEU A 84 18.03 -4.40 1.89
CA LEU A 84 18.40 -4.40 0.47
C LEU A 84 18.96 -5.75 0.04
N ALA A 85 18.64 -6.12 -1.20
CA ALA A 85 19.18 -7.32 -1.79
C ALA A 85 20.67 -7.15 -2.11
N PRO A 86 21.51 -8.18 -1.86
CA PRO A 86 22.91 -8.18 -2.26
C PRO A 86 22.98 -8.34 -3.78
N HIS A 87 22.80 -7.26 -4.51
CA HIS A 87 22.97 -7.22 -5.96
C HIS A 87 24.35 -6.63 -6.25
N GLY A 88 25.02 -7.10 -7.31
CA GLY A 88 26.39 -6.72 -7.68
C GLY A 88 26.59 -5.24 -8.05
N VAL A 89 25.57 -4.40 -7.90
CA VAL A 89 25.63 -2.95 -8.14
C VAL A 89 25.77 -2.24 -6.79
N GLN A 90 26.86 -1.50 -6.61
CA GLN A 90 27.24 -0.86 -5.33
C GLN A 90 26.18 0.13 -4.76
N HIS A 91 25.26 0.59 -5.62
CA HIS A 91 24.19 1.54 -5.30
C HIS A 91 22.78 0.97 -5.48
N SER A 92 22.62 -0.36 -5.53
CA SER A 92 21.30 -0.97 -5.57
C SER A 92 20.48 -0.56 -4.33
N ARG A 93 19.25 -0.10 -4.57
CA ARG A 93 18.23 0.23 -3.55
C ARG A 93 17.07 -0.75 -3.55
N VAL A 94 17.20 -1.86 -4.28
CA VAL A 94 16.14 -2.88 -4.42
C VAL A 94 16.00 -3.64 -3.12
N LEU A 95 14.77 -3.77 -2.65
CA LEU A 95 14.45 -4.50 -1.43
C LEU A 95 14.55 -6.01 -1.64
N LEU A 96 14.96 -6.69 -0.58
CA LEU A 96 14.82 -8.13 -0.43
C LEU A 96 13.36 -8.54 -0.67
N PRO A 97 13.08 -9.68 -1.33
CA PRO A 97 11.72 -10.13 -1.60
C PRO A 97 10.78 -10.08 -0.39
N GLN A 98 11.28 -10.50 0.78
CA GLN A 98 10.53 -10.50 2.05
C GLN A 98 10.31 -9.09 2.67
N SER A 99 11.05 -8.08 2.21
CA SER A 99 10.94 -6.70 2.69
C SER A 99 10.15 -5.80 1.73
N ARG A 100 9.81 -6.30 0.54
CA ARG A 100 8.97 -5.56 -0.42
C ARG A 100 7.59 -5.38 0.16
N LEU A 101 7.01 -4.21 -0.07
CA LEU A 101 5.62 -3.99 0.28
C LEU A 101 4.73 -4.70 -0.75
N PRO A 102 3.58 -5.22 -0.33
CA PRO A 102 2.60 -5.76 -1.26
C PRO A 102 2.28 -4.65 -2.27
N SER A 103 2.37 -4.97 -3.55
CA SER A 103 2.02 -4.03 -4.59
C SER A 103 0.57 -3.58 -4.36
N SER A 104 0.30 -2.29 -4.48
CA SER A 104 -1.08 -1.77 -4.50
C SER A 104 -1.92 -2.37 -5.63
N THR A 105 -1.30 -3.11 -6.55
CA THR A 105 -1.93 -3.87 -7.62
C THR A 105 -2.33 -5.30 -7.21
N ASP A 106 -2.13 -5.71 -5.95
CA ASP A 106 -2.67 -6.99 -5.46
C ASP A 106 -4.20 -6.91 -5.32
N CYS A 107 -4.87 -7.07 -6.46
CA CYS A 107 -6.32 -7.12 -6.58
C CYS A 107 -6.92 -8.36 -5.93
N SER A 108 -6.14 -9.28 -5.32
CA SER A 108 -6.69 -10.41 -4.58
C SER A 108 -7.56 -9.96 -3.40
N VAL A 109 -7.34 -8.75 -2.87
CA VAL A 109 -8.21 -8.14 -1.87
C VAL A 109 -9.58 -7.79 -2.45
N LEU A 110 -9.64 -7.33 -3.72
CA LEU A 110 -10.91 -7.09 -4.41
C LEU A 110 -11.73 -8.39 -4.51
N ASN A 111 -11.08 -9.54 -4.70
CA ASN A 111 -11.77 -10.83 -4.70
C ASN A 111 -12.37 -11.24 -3.34
N LYS A 112 -11.97 -10.58 -2.24
CA LYS A 112 -12.53 -10.81 -0.89
C LYS A 112 -13.72 -9.90 -0.59
N TRP A 113 -13.88 -8.82 -1.35
CA TRP A 113 -14.93 -7.84 -1.12
C TRP A 113 -16.25 -8.38 -1.67
N THR A 114 -17.29 -8.33 -0.85
CA THR A 114 -18.64 -8.73 -1.27
C THR A 114 -19.46 -7.57 -1.77
N TRP A 115 -19.01 -6.33 -1.60
CA TRP A 115 -19.75 -5.12 -1.95
C TRP A 115 -18.87 -4.17 -2.76
N PHE A 116 -19.43 -3.59 -3.81
CA PHE A 116 -18.78 -2.61 -4.68
C PHE A 116 -19.76 -1.50 -5.04
N PHE A 117 -19.27 -0.27 -5.10
CA PHE A 117 -20.05 0.88 -5.55
C PHE A 117 -19.45 1.42 -6.86
N ALA A 118 -20.28 1.48 -7.90
CA ALA A 118 -19.93 2.12 -9.17
C ALA A 118 -20.55 3.50 -9.19
N GLU A 119 -19.72 4.52 -9.04
CA GLU A 119 -20.15 5.92 -8.96
C GLU A 119 -20.74 6.41 -10.29
N GLU A 120 -20.08 6.10 -11.41
CA GLU A 120 -20.52 6.47 -12.77
C GLU A 120 -21.92 5.94 -13.08
N GLU A 121 -22.20 4.69 -12.69
CA GLU A 121 -23.48 4.05 -12.93
C GLU A 121 -24.50 4.29 -11.80
N ARG A 122 -24.06 4.89 -10.68
CA ARG A 122 -24.79 4.96 -9.40
C ARG A 122 -25.42 3.61 -9.01
N ARG A 123 -24.63 2.53 -9.07
CA ARG A 123 -25.06 1.17 -8.74
C ARG A 123 -24.22 0.58 -7.63
N ILE A 124 -24.85 -0.25 -6.81
CA ILE A 124 -24.15 -1.08 -5.82
C ILE A 124 -24.19 -2.52 -6.29
N TYR A 125 -23.06 -3.19 -6.31
CA TYR A 125 -22.92 -4.60 -6.63
C TYR A 125 -22.65 -5.39 -5.34
N CYS A 126 -23.36 -6.50 -5.15
CA CYS A 126 -23.19 -7.38 -4.01
C CYS A 126 -23.02 -8.85 -4.45
N PHE A 127 -21.94 -9.51 -4.06
CA PHE A 127 -21.69 -10.89 -4.45
C PHE A 127 -22.56 -11.86 -3.65
N CYS A 128 -23.49 -12.54 -4.33
CA CYS A 128 -24.26 -13.64 -3.78
C CYS A 128 -23.46 -14.95 -3.92
N LYS A 129 -22.89 -15.43 -2.81
CA LYS A 129 -22.10 -16.67 -2.79
C LYS A 129 -22.88 -17.90 -3.27
N TYR A 130 -24.17 -17.99 -2.96
CA TYR A 130 -25.01 -19.13 -3.34
C TYR A 130 -25.24 -19.21 -4.84
N MET A 131 -25.56 -18.08 -5.47
CA MET A 131 -25.81 -18.01 -6.91
C MET A 131 -24.53 -17.80 -7.74
N LYS A 132 -23.39 -17.60 -7.07
CA LYS A 132 -22.09 -17.21 -7.68
C LYS A 132 -22.24 -16.04 -8.66
N ARG A 133 -23.07 -15.06 -8.29
CA ARG A 133 -23.45 -13.92 -9.14
C ARG A 133 -23.48 -12.63 -8.34
N TRP A 134 -23.30 -11.52 -9.05
CA TRP A 134 -23.42 -10.17 -8.50
C TRP A 134 -24.87 -9.71 -8.56
N ASN A 135 -25.45 -9.46 -7.40
CA ASN A 135 -26.70 -8.73 -7.24
C ASN A 135 -26.44 -7.26 -7.52
N ILE A 136 -27.24 -6.67 -8.40
CA ILE A 136 -27.15 -5.24 -8.74
C ILE A 136 -28.23 -4.51 -7.95
N TYR A 137 -27.87 -3.44 -7.27
CA TYR A 137 -28.81 -2.52 -6.64
C TYR A 137 -28.76 -1.18 -7.37
N VAL A 138 -29.94 -0.69 -7.76
CA VAL A 138 -30.11 0.56 -8.50
C VAL A 138 -30.84 1.56 -7.63
N HIS A 139 -30.51 2.83 -7.81
CA HIS A 139 -31.15 3.92 -7.11
C HIS A 139 -32.62 4.08 -7.56
N ASP A 140 -33.56 3.94 -6.64
CA ASP A 140 -34.99 4.20 -6.84
C ASP A 140 -35.26 5.72 -6.79
N ASN A 141 -36.37 6.16 -7.39
CA ASN A 141 -36.83 7.55 -7.41
C ASN A 141 -37.08 8.11 -5.99
N ARG A 142 -37.14 7.22 -4.98
CA ARG A 142 -37.33 7.55 -3.55
C ARG A 142 -36.02 7.68 -2.77
N GLY A 143 -34.85 7.65 -3.43
CA GLY A 143 -33.55 7.81 -2.77
C GLY A 143 -32.99 6.55 -2.12
N LYS A 144 -33.56 5.37 -2.39
CA LYS A 144 -33.13 4.09 -1.81
C LYS A 144 -32.55 3.18 -2.88
N TYR A 145 -31.54 2.39 -2.54
CA TYR A 145 -31.02 1.34 -3.41
C TYR A 145 -31.90 0.10 -3.34
N CYS A 146 -32.49 -0.28 -4.47
CA CYS A 146 -33.38 -1.42 -4.60
C CYS A 146 -32.76 -2.50 -5.49
N LEU A 147 -33.05 -3.76 -5.20
CA LEU A 147 -32.52 -4.89 -5.95
C LEU A 147 -33.03 -4.87 -7.40
N SER A 148 -32.12 -4.93 -8.35
CA SER A 148 -32.40 -4.99 -9.78
C SER A 148 -32.96 -6.36 -10.18
N ALA A 149 -33.79 -6.35 -11.22
CA ALA A 149 -34.19 -7.57 -11.93
C ALA A 149 -33.01 -8.26 -12.63
N PHE A 150 -31.88 -7.56 -12.77
CA PHE A 150 -30.66 -8.07 -13.40
C PHE A 150 -29.60 -8.46 -12.37
N SER A 151 -28.83 -9.49 -12.71
CA SER A 151 -27.60 -9.87 -12.03
C SER A 151 -26.44 -9.87 -13.01
N ALA A 152 -25.22 -9.65 -12.52
CA ALA A 152 -24.01 -9.70 -13.32
C ALA A 152 -23.20 -10.97 -13.00
N ASP A 153 -22.64 -11.59 -14.04
CA ASP A 153 -21.75 -12.75 -13.89
C ASP A 153 -20.32 -12.35 -13.49
N THR A 154 -19.89 -11.14 -13.86
CA THR A 154 -18.57 -10.58 -13.56
C THR A 154 -18.71 -9.26 -12.83
N LEU A 155 -17.69 -8.92 -12.02
CA LEU A 155 -17.60 -7.60 -11.41
C LEU A 155 -17.20 -6.58 -12.51
N PRO A 156 -17.96 -5.49 -12.71
CA PRO A 156 -17.48 -4.36 -13.50
C PRO A 156 -16.37 -3.67 -12.70
N LEU A 157 -15.13 -4.08 -12.93
CA LEU A 157 -14.01 -3.18 -12.67
C LEU A 157 -14.07 -2.13 -13.79
N ALA A 158 -13.95 -0.85 -13.43
CA ALA A 158 -14.07 0.30 -14.34
C ALA A 158 -13.25 0.21 -15.65
N ALA A 159 -12.32 -0.74 -15.76
CA ALA A 159 -11.51 -1.01 -16.94
C ALA A 159 -12.16 -1.93 -18.01
N ASN A 160 -13.21 -2.71 -17.70
CA ASN A 160 -13.79 -3.68 -18.65
C ASN A 160 -15.30 -3.46 -18.83
N GLN A 161 -15.67 -2.67 -19.83
CA GLN A 161 -17.04 -2.19 -20.13
C GLN A 161 -18.03 -3.24 -20.66
N LEU A 162 -17.79 -4.54 -20.49
CA LEU A 162 -18.73 -5.58 -20.93
C LEU A 162 -19.16 -6.45 -19.74
N VAL A 163 -20.26 -6.05 -19.10
CA VAL A 163 -20.94 -6.86 -18.09
C VAL A 163 -21.99 -7.72 -18.78
N THR A 164 -21.84 -9.04 -18.71
CA THR A 164 -22.91 -9.96 -19.11
C THR A 164 -24.02 -9.90 -18.05
N LEU A 165 -25.16 -9.34 -18.43
CA LEU A 165 -26.35 -9.26 -17.59
C LEU A 165 -27.23 -10.48 -17.80
N ALA A 166 -27.65 -11.10 -16.70
CA ALA A 166 -28.64 -12.17 -16.70
C ALA A 166 -29.93 -11.68 -16.04
N HIS A 167 -31.07 -11.95 -16.68
CA HIS A 167 -32.38 -11.67 -16.10
C HIS A 167 -32.68 -12.66 -14.96
N ARG A 168 -33.15 -12.17 -13.82
CA ARG A 168 -33.70 -13.04 -12.77
C ARG A 168 -35.01 -13.62 -13.26
N GLY A 169 -35.00 -14.89 -13.68
CA GLY A 169 -36.23 -15.62 -13.95
C GLY A 169 -37.09 -15.64 -12.68
N THR A 170 -38.27 -15.05 -12.73
CA THR A 170 -39.29 -15.25 -11.69
C THR A 170 -39.83 -16.67 -11.84
N GLN A 171 -39.27 -17.64 -11.12
CA GLN A 171 -40.03 -18.85 -10.84
C GLN A 171 -41.11 -18.48 -9.81
N ARG A 172 -42.33 -18.22 -10.31
CA ARG A 172 -43.53 -18.24 -9.48
C ARG A 172 -43.76 -19.70 -9.08
N VAL A 173 -43.78 -19.96 -7.77
CA VAL A 173 -44.44 -21.15 -7.20
C VAL A 173 -45.91 -20.80 -7.05
#